data_AF-A0A0N1BCU8-F1
#
_entry.id   AF-A0A0N1BCU8-F1
#
_cell.length_a   1.000
_cell.length_b   1.000
_cell.length_c   1.000
_cell.angle_alpha   90.00
_cell.angle_beta   90.00
_cell.angle_gamma   90.00
#
_symmetry.space_group_name_H-M   'P 1'
#
loop_
_entity.id
_entity.type
_entity.pdbx_description
1 polymer ?
#
loop_
_entity_poly.entity_id
_entity_poly.type
_entity_poly.pdbx_seq_one_letter_code
_entity_poly.pdbx_strand_id
1 'polypeptide(L)'
;MLRFFPFMLLAVVAYGLTVAASGVPLSSEIAGFNLPSATRFSLTVSELLLALSTIVLFFEIMNATSAKSSSILNHGLSMLVFIACFIGFLLVPGFGTGTFLIITLMALVDVVAGYSISILTARRDMTFGGQE
;
A
#
# COMPACT_ATOMS: atom_id res chain seq x y z
N MET A 1 15.19 -7.21 12.14
CA MET A 1 14.65 -5.94 12.71
C MET A 1 13.77 -5.19 11.71
N LEU A 2 13.93 -5.34 10.39
CA LEU A 2 13.05 -4.78 9.36
C LEU A 2 11.60 -5.37 9.28
N ARG A 3 11.21 -6.24 10.21
CA ARG A 3 9.99 -7.07 10.10
C ARG A 3 8.72 -6.40 10.66
N PHE A 4 8.86 -5.17 11.16
CA PHE A 4 7.80 -4.34 11.74
C PHE A 4 7.53 -3.06 10.92
N PHE A 5 8.11 -2.98 9.72
CA PHE A 5 8.02 -1.77 8.90
C PHE A 5 6.80 -1.88 7.96
N PRO A 6 5.88 -0.90 7.95
CA PRO A 6 4.75 -0.92 7.05
C PRO A 6 5.28 -0.71 5.64
N PHE A 7 5.20 -1.71 4.78
CA PHE A 7 5.79 -1.61 3.44
C PHE A 7 5.09 -0.53 2.63
N MET A 8 3.80 -0.28 2.86
CA MET A 8 3.04 0.82 2.28
C MET A 8 3.67 2.19 2.53
N LEU A 9 4.43 2.38 3.61
CA LEU A 9 5.19 3.61 3.81
C LEU A 9 6.22 3.85 2.69
N LEU A 10 6.80 2.79 2.10
CA LEU A 10 7.70 2.91 0.95
C LEU A 10 6.96 3.47 -0.27
N ALA A 11 5.74 3.00 -0.53
CA ALA A 11 4.92 3.49 -1.63
C ALA A 11 4.58 4.98 -1.47
N VAL A 12 4.23 5.38 -0.24
CA VAL A 12 3.89 6.76 0.11
C VAL A 12 5.11 7.67 -0.01
N VAL A 13 6.28 7.23 0.49
CA VAL A 13 7.53 7.97 0.34
C VAL A 13 7.93 8.08 -1.13
N ALA A 14 7.78 7.02 -1.93
CA ALA A 14 8.07 7.04 -3.36
C ALA A 14 7.22 8.10 -4.08
N TYR A 15 5.91 8.16 -3.79
CA TYR A 15 5.03 9.20 -4.31
C TYR A 15 5.45 10.60 -3.82
N GLY A 16 5.73 10.75 -2.53
CA GLY A 16 6.18 12.02 -1.97
C GLY A 16 7.45 12.54 -2.62
N LEU A 17 8.41 11.65 -2.92
CA LEU A 17 9.65 12.02 -3.61
C LEU A 17 9.41 12.44 -5.07
N THR A 18 8.49 11.80 -5.79
CA THR A 18 8.19 12.21 -7.17
C THR A 18 7.51 13.57 -7.23
N VAL A 19 6.60 13.85 -6.29
CA VAL A 19 5.89 15.14 -6.26
C VAL A 19 6.75 16.25 -5.67
N ALA A 20 7.47 16.00 -4.57
CA ALA A 20 8.18 17.03 -3.83
C ALA A 20 9.64 17.26 -4.27
N ALA A 21 10.35 16.22 -4.74
CA ALA A 21 11.79 16.29 -4.98
C ALA A 21 12.17 16.37 -6.46
N SER A 22 11.42 15.74 -7.37
CA SER A 22 11.82 15.67 -8.79
C SER A 22 11.09 16.65 -9.70
N GLY A 23 9.93 17.19 -9.28
CA GLY A 23 9.09 18.05 -10.11
C GLY A 23 8.60 17.37 -11.40
N VAL A 24 8.75 16.04 -11.49
CA VAL A 24 8.36 15.27 -12.67
C VAL A 24 6.84 15.16 -12.69
N PRO A 25 6.16 15.58 -13.77
CA PRO A 25 4.73 15.43 -13.88
C PRO A 25 4.34 13.95 -13.81
N LEU A 26 3.30 13.65 -13.03
CA LEU A 26 2.73 12.31 -12.91
C LEU A 26 2.27 11.73 -14.27
N SER A 27 1.94 12.60 -15.22
CA SER A 27 1.57 12.24 -16.60
C SER A 27 2.77 12.02 -17.53
N SER A 28 4.00 12.19 -17.05
CA SER A 28 5.20 12.00 -17.88
C SER A 28 5.28 10.55 -18.32
N GLU A 29 5.33 10.34 -19.63
CA GLU A 29 5.53 9.03 -20.23
C GLU A 29 6.97 8.57 -19.97
N ILE A 30 7.11 7.31 -19.52
CA ILE A 30 8.38 6.63 -19.29
C ILE A 30 8.66 5.69 -20.47
N ALA A 31 7.64 4.96 -20.92
CA ALA A 31 7.73 4.05 -22.04
C ALA A 31 6.36 3.92 -22.73
N GLY A 32 6.36 3.68 -24.03
CA GLY A 32 5.13 3.45 -24.77
C GLY A 32 5.32 2.34 -25.80
N PHE A 33 4.31 1.50 -25.96
CA PHE A 33 4.32 0.41 -26.93
C PHE A 33 2.93 0.18 -27.54
N ASN A 34 2.92 -0.31 -28.77
CA ASN A 34 1.68 -0.68 -29.45
C ASN A 34 1.27 -2.07 -29.01
N LEU A 35 0.04 -2.19 -28.54
CA LEU A 35 -0.57 -3.46 -28.19
C LEU A 35 -1.05 -4.20 -29.46
N PRO A 36 -1.20 -5.54 -29.42
CA PRO A 36 -1.85 -6.30 -30.49
C PRO A 36 -3.27 -5.83 -30.82
N SER A 37 -3.94 -5.14 -29.88
CA SER A 37 -5.22 -4.47 -30.09
C SER A 37 -5.15 -3.19 -30.93
N ALA A 38 -3.98 -2.86 -31.49
CA ALA A 38 -3.66 -1.60 -32.19
C ALA A 38 -3.80 -0.32 -31.33
N THR A 39 -3.98 -0.46 -30.01
CA THR A 39 -3.97 0.67 -29.07
C THR A 39 -2.54 0.95 -28.60
N ARG A 40 -2.15 2.23 -28.55
CA ARG A 40 -0.89 2.64 -27.93
C ARG A 40 -1.05 2.65 -26.42
N PHE A 41 -0.34 1.76 -25.73
CA PHE A 41 -0.20 1.81 -24.29
C PHE A 41 0.94 2.76 -23.92
N SER A 42 0.69 3.65 -22.96
CA SER A 42 1.66 4.59 -22.41
C SER A 42 1.83 4.28 -20.93
N LEU A 43 3.03 3.89 -20.54
CA LEU A 43 3.43 3.75 -19.16
C LEU A 43 3.93 5.11 -18.66
N THR A 44 3.13 5.79 -17.83
CA THR A 44 3.55 7.04 -17.19
C THR A 44 4.10 6.79 -15.79
N VAL A 45 4.64 7.85 -15.18
CA VAL A 45 5.06 7.85 -13.77
C VAL A 45 3.90 7.43 -12.85
N SER A 46 2.66 7.80 -13.16
CA SER A 46 1.49 7.38 -12.41
C SER A 46 1.31 5.86 -12.42
N GLU A 47 1.28 5.24 -13.60
CA GLU A 47 1.11 3.78 -13.70
C GLU A 47 2.27 3.04 -13.02
N LEU A 48 3.50 3.56 -13.12
CA LEU A 48 4.66 2.96 -12.44
C LEU A 48 4.52 3.02 -10.91
N LEU A 49 4.12 4.15 -10.36
CA LEU A 49 3.89 4.30 -8.91
C LEU A 49 2.76 3.39 -8.43
N LEU A 50 1.66 3.27 -9.18
CA LEU A 50 0.56 2.37 -8.85
C LEU A 50 0.99 0.90 -8.91
N ALA A 51 1.76 0.52 -9.93
CA ALA A 51 2.29 -0.84 -10.05
C ALA A 51 3.21 -1.18 -8.87
N LEU A 52 4.13 -0.28 -8.52
CA LEU A 52 5.02 -0.46 -7.37
C LEU A 52 4.23 -0.55 -6.06
N SER A 53 3.26 0.33 -5.84
CA SER A 53 2.42 0.35 -4.65
C SER A 53 1.59 -0.93 -4.51
N THR A 54 1.11 -1.47 -5.64
CA THR A 54 0.40 -2.76 -5.68
C THR A 54 1.31 -3.91 -5.24
N ILE A 55 2.55 -3.96 -5.73
CA ILE A 55 3.53 -4.98 -5.34
C ILE A 55 3.85 -4.87 -3.84
N VAL A 56 4.02 -3.65 -3.34
CA VAL A 56 4.22 -3.37 -1.92
C VAL A 56 3.07 -3.89 -1.08
N LEU A 57 1.82 -3.56 -1.44
CA LEU A 57 0.62 -4.04 -0.76
C LEU A 57 0.54 -5.57 -0.76
N PHE A 58 0.90 -6.22 -1.87
CA PHE A 58 0.94 -7.68 -1.96
C PHE A 58 1.89 -8.29 -0.93
N PHE A 59 3.10 -7.74 -0.79
CA PHE A 59 4.05 -8.22 0.22
C PHE A 59 3.54 -8.01 1.64
N GLU A 60 2.79 -6.95 1.89
CA GLU A 60 2.24 -6.68 3.21
C GLU A 60 1.16 -7.67 3.61
N ILE A 61 0.26 -8.00 2.67
CA ILE A 61 -0.75 -9.04 2.86
C ILE A 61 -0.08 -10.39 3.11
N MET A 62 0.96 -10.74 2.34
CA MET A 62 1.72 -11.98 2.56
C MET A 62 2.37 -12.01 3.93
N ASN A 63 2.99 -10.91 4.37
CA ASN A 63 3.62 -10.83 5.67
C ASN A 63 2.58 -10.94 6.81
N ALA A 64 1.38 -10.37 6.64
CA ALA A 64 0.29 -10.44 7.60
C ALA A 64 -0.21 -11.88 7.84
N THR A 65 -0.08 -12.78 6.86
CA THR A 65 -0.43 -14.21 7.03
C THR A 65 0.58 -15.01 7.86
N SER A 66 1.76 -14.45 8.18
CA SER A 66 2.80 -15.14 8.95
C SER A 66 2.47 -15.11 10.46
N ALA A 67 2.07 -16.26 11.01
CA ALA A 67 1.53 -16.44 12.37
C ALA A 67 2.53 -16.22 13.54
N LYS A 68 3.14 -15.04 13.69
CA LYS A 68 3.99 -14.71 14.85
C LYS A 68 3.52 -13.47 15.62
N SER A 69 3.58 -13.59 16.94
CA SER A 69 2.99 -12.78 18.02
C SER A 69 3.44 -11.30 18.09
N SER A 70 3.17 -10.49 17.07
CA SER A 70 3.32 -9.03 17.16
C SER A 70 2.27 -8.26 16.35
N SER A 71 1.04 -8.79 16.32
CA SER A 71 -0.08 -8.25 15.53
C SER A 71 -0.41 -6.79 15.87
N ILE A 72 -0.30 -6.36 17.14
CA ILE A 72 -0.82 -5.06 17.58
C ILE A 72 0.00 -3.85 17.07
N LEU A 73 1.34 -3.97 17.06
CA LEU A 73 2.22 -2.87 16.65
C LEU A 73 2.21 -2.69 15.14
N ASN A 74 2.21 -3.80 14.39
CA ASN A 74 2.03 -3.77 12.94
C ASN A 74 0.74 -3.04 12.58
N HIS A 75 -0.31 -3.31 13.36
CA HIS A 75 -1.60 -2.73 13.07
C HIS A 75 -1.70 -1.23 13.27
N GLY A 76 -1.23 -0.75 14.43
CA GLY A 76 -1.23 0.67 14.74
C GLY A 76 -0.39 1.46 13.74
N LEU A 77 0.70 0.86 13.25
CA LEU A 77 1.61 1.51 12.32
C LEU A 77 1.02 1.61 10.90
N SER A 78 0.38 0.56 10.38
CA SER A 78 -0.40 0.64 9.13
C SER A 78 -1.54 1.66 9.24
N MET A 79 -2.20 1.73 10.41
CA MET A 79 -3.25 2.73 10.65
C MET A 79 -2.72 4.16 10.58
N LEU A 80 -1.55 4.40 11.20
CA LEU A 80 -0.89 5.69 11.16
C LEU A 80 -0.52 6.07 9.72
N VAL A 81 0.01 5.13 8.93
CA VAL A 81 0.29 5.35 7.51
C VAL A 81 -0.98 5.74 6.76
N PHE A 82 -2.09 5.01 6.95
CA PHE A 82 -3.36 5.35 6.32
C PHE A 82 -3.86 6.76 6.72
N ILE A 83 -3.88 7.10 8.01
CA ILE A 83 -4.27 8.45 8.46
C ILE A 83 -3.38 9.51 7.81
N ALA A 84 -2.06 9.31 7.84
CA ALA A 84 -1.12 10.27 7.29
C ALA A 84 -1.34 10.48 5.78
N CYS A 85 -1.62 9.40 5.04
CA CYS A 85 -1.99 9.49 3.63
C CYS A 85 -3.30 10.23 3.44
N PHE A 86 -4.32 9.90 4.23
CA PHE A 86 -5.64 10.51 4.09
C PHE A 86 -5.61 12.01 4.39
N ILE A 87 -4.93 12.41 5.47
CA ILE A 87 -4.67 13.83 5.79
C ILE A 87 -3.85 14.48 4.68
N GLY A 88 -2.79 13.81 4.21
CA GLY A 88 -1.95 14.29 3.12
C GLY A 88 -2.75 14.56 1.84
N PHE A 89 -3.62 13.64 1.45
CA PHE A 89 -4.48 13.76 0.28
C PHE A 89 -5.41 14.98 0.40
N LEU A 90 -5.97 15.22 1.59
CA LEU A 90 -6.91 16.31 1.83
C LEU A 90 -6.23 17.68 1.95
N LEU A 91 -5.05 17.75 2.57
CA LEU A 91 -4.47 19.02 3.03
C LEU A 91 -3.17 19.40 2.33
N VAL A 92 -2.45 18.47 1.71
CA VAL A 92 -1.13 18.74 1.11
C VAL A 92 -1.28 19.08 -0.38
N PRO A 93 -0.89 20.30 -0.82
CA PRO A 93 -0.88 20.65 -2.22
C PRO A 93 -0.01 19.68 -3.03
N GLY A 94 -0.53 19.22 -4.17
CA GLY A 94 0.14 18.22 -5.02
C GLY A 94 -0.18 16.76 -4.67
N PHE A 95 -0.79 16.49 -3.51
CA PHE A 95 -1.20 15.13 -3.12
C PHE A 95 -2.65 14.82 -3.49
N GLY A 96 -3.46 15.83 -3.80
CA GLY A 96 -4.85 15.70 -4.27
C GLY A 96 -4.99 15.13 -5.68
N THR A 97 -4.35 13.99 -5.97
CA THR A 97 -4.34 13.34 -7.29
C THR A 97 -5.04 11.98 -7.24
N GLY A 98 -5.56 11.51 -8.39
CA GLY A 98 -6.14 10.17 -8.48
C GLY A 98 -5.14 9.06 -8.12
N THR A 99 -3.88 9.22 -8.53
CA THR A 99 -2.78 8.30 -8.20
C THR A 99 -2.59 8.17 -6.68
N PHE A 100 -2.49 9.30 -5.97
CA PHE A 100 -2.31 9.27 -4.52
C PHE A 100 -3.55 8.78 -3.77
N LEU A 101 -4.75 9.08 -4.27
CA LEU A 101 -5.98 8.55 -3.72
C LEU A 101 -6.00 7.02 -3.78
N ILE A 102 -5.59 6.42 -4.90
CA ILE A 102 -5.49 4.96 -5.03
C ILE A 102 -4.45 4.39 -4.04
N ILE A 103 -3.29 5.02 -3.90
CA ILE A 103 -2.27 4.62 -2.90
C ILE A 103 -2.84 4.73 -1.47
N THR A 104 -3.63 5.76 -1.19
CA THR A 104 -4.31 5.95 0.11
C THR A 104 -5.35 4.84 0.35
N LEU A 105 -6.10 4.46 -0.68
CA LEU A 105 -7.04 3.33 -0.60
C LEU A 105 -6.30 1.99 -0.44
N MET A 106 -5.12 1.81 -1.04
CA MET A 106 -4.27 0.65 -0.78
C MET A 106 -3.83 0.59 0.69
N ALA A 107 -3.47 1.72 1.30
CA ALA A 107 -3.17 1.78 2.73
C ALA A 107 -4.39 1.47 3.61
N LEU A 108 -5.60 1.87 3.19
CA LEU A 108 -6.84 1.46 3.86
C LEU A 108 -7.06 -0.06 3.76
N VAL A 109 -6.85 -0.64 2.57
CA VAL A 109 -6.96 -2.08 2.35
C VAL A 109 -5.97 -2.83 3.24
N ASP A 110 -4.74 -2.34 3.37
CA ASP A 110 -3.73 -2.92 4.28
C ASP A 110 -4.22 -2.99 5.73
N VAL A 111 -4.79 -1.88 6.24
CA VAL A 111 -5.39 -1.85 7.58
C VAL A 111 -6.53 -2.88 7.70
N VAL A 112 -7.45 -2.93 6.74
CA VAL A 112 -8.59 -3.88 6.80
C VAL A 112 -8.12 -5.33 6.71
N ALA A 113 -7.15 -5.62 5.85
CA ALA A 113 -6.57 -6.94 5.68
C ALA A 113 -5.85 -7.40 6.96
N GLY A 114 -5.07 -6.52 7.58
CA GLY A 114 -4.42 -6.78 8.86
C GLY A 114 -5.42 -7.16 9.96
N TYR A 115 -6.52 -6.42 10.11
CA TYR A 115 -7.54 -6.69 11.14
C TYR A 115 -8.21 -8.03 10.87
N SER A 116 -8.57 -8.26 9.61
CA SER A 116 -9.24 -9.48 9.17
C SER A 116 -8.39 -10.73 9.44
N ILE A 117 -7.10 -10.70 9.09
CA ILE A 117 -6.19 -11.84 9.30
C ILE A 117 -5.94 -12.09 10.80
N SER A 118 -5.80 -11.03 11.60
CA SER A 118 -5.63 -11.16 13.06
C SER A 118 -6.84 -11.84 13.71
N ILE A 119 -8.07 -11.47 13.31
CA ILE A 119 -9.31 -12.08 13.80
C ILE A 119 -9.40 -13.54 13.38
N LEU A 120 -9.09 -13.85 12.12
CA LEU A 120 -9.13 -15.23 11.60
C LEU A 120 -8.12 -16.14 12.32
N THR A 121 -6.93 -15.63 12.62
CA THR A 121 -5.92 -16.39 13.36
C THR A 121 -6.39 -16.69 14.79
N ALA A 122 -6.94 -15.71 15.49
CA ALA A 122 -7.50 -15.91 16.83
C ALA A 122 -8.66 -16.93 16.85
N ARG A 123 -9.52 -16.94 15.83
CA ARG A 123 -10.61 -17.93 15.66
C ARG A 123 -10.09 -19.34 15.39
N ARG A 124 -8.97 -19.46 14.67
CA ARG A 124 -8.35 -20.76 14.42
C ARG A 124 -7.75 -21.33 15.72
N ASP A 125 -7.07 -20.50 16.50
CA ASP A 125 -6.42 -20.94 17.75
C ASP A 125 -7.44 -21.43 18.80
N MET A 126 -8.61 -20.79 18.93
CA MET A 126 -9.68 -21.25 19.84
C MET A 126 -10.28 -22.61 19.45
N THR A 127 -10.23 -23.01 18.17
CA THR A 127 -10.78 -24.29 17.71
C THR A 127 -9.90 -25.47 18.14
N PHE A 128 -8.59 -25.25 18.33
CA PHE A 128 -7.65 -26.29 18.74
C PHE A 128 -7.45 -26.39 20.27
N GLY A 129 -7.91 -25.41 21.05
CA GLY A 129 -7.79 -25.40 22.51
C GLY A 129 -8.89 -26.14 23.30
N GLY A 130 -9.82 -26.81 22.62
CA GLY A 130 -10.95 -27.53 23.24
C GLY A 130 -10.81 -29.05 23.31
N GLN A 131 -9.61 -29.61 23.09
CA GLN A 131 -9.37 -31.06 23.08
C GLN A 131 -8.52 -31.57 24.28
N GLU A 132 -8.44 -30.81 25.37
CA GLU A 132 -7.86 -31.29 26.65
C GLU A 132 -8.91 -31.36 27.76
#